data_AF-A0A6I3ELR7-F1
#
_entry.id   AF-A0A6I3ELR7-F1
#
_cell.length_a   1.000
_cell.length_b   1.000
_cell.length_c   1.000
_cell.angle_alpha   90.00
_cell.angle_beta   90.00
_cell.angle_gamma   90.00
#
_symmetry.space_group_name_H-M   'P 1'
#
loop_
_entity.id
_entity.type
_entity.pdbx_description
1 polymer ?
#
loop_
_entity_poly.entity_id
_entity_poly.type
_entity_poly.pdbx_seq_one_letter_code
_entity_poly.pdbx_strand_id
1 'polypeptide(L)'
;MAIALKREVDIADLGSAKKSEWIVVVDKISDPGNLGTILRSAEAAGASAVVLTSGTVDAFSPKVVRASAGALFNVPIYEGATIEQVADLGFALW
;
A
#
# COMPACT_ATOMS: atom_id res chain seq x y z
N MET A 1 -3.24 13.36 22.23
CA MET A 1 -3.90 13.23 20.91
C MET A 1 -2.91 13.68 19.86
N ALA A 2 -2.69 12.88 18.81
CA ALA A 2 -1.81 13.23 17.70
C ALA A 2 -2.63 13.28 16.40
N ILE A 3 -2.26 14.20 15.51
CA ILE A 3 -2.82 14.31 14.16
C ILE A 3 -1.62 14.21 13.21
N ALA A 4 -1.72 13.35 12.21
CA ALA A 4 -0.72 13.21 11.16
C ALA A 4 -1.33 13.66 9.84
N LEU A 5 -0.54 14.33 9.02
CA LEU A 5 -0.93 14.63 7.65
C LEU A 5 -0.77 13.38 6.80
N LYS A 6 -1.79 13.08 5.99
CA LYS A 6 -1.67 12.04 4.97
C LYS A 6 -0.68 12.50 3.92
N ARG A 7 0.28 11.64 3.57
CA ARG A 7 1.16 11.89 2.42
C ARG A 7 0.35 11.64 1.15
N GLU A 8 0.21 12.67 0.32
CA GLU A 8 -0.30 12.48 -1.05
C GLU A 8 0.82 11.88 -1.89
N VAL A 9 0.51 10.78 -2.57
CA VAL A 9 1.43 10.09 -3.47
C VAL A 9 0.69 9.69 -4.73
N ASP A 10 1.36 9.82 -5.88
CA ASP A 10 0.83 9.38 -7.16
C ASP A 10 1.46 8.04 -7.52
N ILE A 11 0.69 7.13 -8.11
CA ILE A 11 1.21 5.84 -8.58
C ILE A 11 2.35 6.03 -9.60
N ALA A 12 2.37 7.16 -10.33
CA ALA A 12 3.47 7.52 -11.23
C ALA A 12 4.83 7.63 -10.51
N ASP A 13 4.84 7.98 -9.21
CA ASP A 13 6.07 8.10 -8.42
C ASP A 13 6.71 6.73 -8.14
N LEU A 14 5.91 5.66 -8.20
CA LEU A 14 6.37 4.28 -7.99
C LEU A 14 7.32 3.78 -9.09
N GLY A 15 7.21 4.31 -10.32
CA GLY A 15 8.05 3.93 -11.46
C GLY A 15 9.54 4.29 -11.30
N SER A 16 9.90 5.04 -10.26
CA SER A 16 11.29 5.31 -9.89
C SER A 16 11.95 4.19 -9.06
N ALA A 17 11.20 3.13 -8.75
CA ALA A 17 11.67 1.99 -7.97
C ALA A 17 12.89 1.30 -8.60
N LYS A 18 13.81 0.84 -7.76
CA LYS A 18 15.03 0.15 -8.21
C LYS A 18 14.68 -1.22 -8.77
N LYS A 19 15.48 -1.70 -9.75
CA LYS A 19 15.28 -2.99 -10.45
C LYS A 19 15.19 -4.24 -9.56
N SER A 20 15.60 -4.16 -8.29
CA SER A 20 15.55 -5.27 -7.31
C SER A 20 14.39 -5.16 -6.31
N GLU A 21 13.49 -4.21 -6.49
CA GLU A 21 12.38 -3.94 -5.58
C GLU A 21 11.13 -4.71 -5.97
N TRP A 22 10.31 -5.06 -4.97
CA TRP A 22 9.02 -5.72 -5.14
C TRP A 22 7.96 -4.99 -4.34
N ILE A 23 6.72 -5.11 -4.80
CA ILE A 23 5.56 -4.43 -4.23
C ILE A 23 4.47 -5.43 -3.90
N VAL A 24 3.55 -5.03 -3.03
CA VAL A 24 2.31 -5.78 -2.78
C VAL A 24 1.15 -5.03 -3.43
N VAL A 25 0.45 -5.68 -4.34
CA VAL A 25 -0.82 -5.16 -4.89
C VAL A 25 -1.97 -5.84 -4.14
N VAL A 26 -2.83 -5.03 -3.53
CA VAL A 26 -4.01 -5.50 -2.79
C VAL A 26 -5.25 -5.12 -3.59
N ASP A 27 -5.95 -6.12 -4.10
CA ASP A 27 -7.15 -5.90 -4.89
C ASP A 27 -8.42 -5.97 -4.04
N LYS A 28 -9.14 -4.83 -3.95
CA LYS A 28 -10.51 -4.71 -3.39
C LYS A 28 -10.71 -5.38 -2.03
N ILE A 29 -9.75 -5.24 -1.11
CA ILE A 29 -9.91 -5.84 0.22
C ILE A 29 -10.88 -5.03 1.07
N SER A 30 -11.88 -5.69 1.66
CA SER A 30 -12.95 -5.01 2.41
C SER A 30 -12.80 -5.05 3.93
N ASP A 31 -12.02 -5.98 4.49
CA ASP A 31 -11.81 -6.04 5.93
C ASP A 31 -10.60 -5.19 6.38
N PRO A 32 -10.79 -4.21 7.29
CA PRO A 32 -9.71 -3.40 7.84
C PRO A 32 -8.62 -4.19 8.58
N GLY A 33 -8.97 -5.31 9.22
CA GLY A 33 -8.02 -6.13 9.97
C GLY A 33 -7.06 -6.86 9.04
N ASN A 34 -7.59 -7.42 7.96
CA ASN A 34 -6.82 -8.04 6.89
C ASN A 34 -5.90 -7.02 6.22
N LEU A 35 -6.41 -5.83 5.86
CA LEU A 35 -5.57 -4.78 5.27
C LEU A 35 -4.43 -4.40 6.22
N GLY A 36 -4.70 -4.13 7.50
CA GLY A 36 -3.66 -3.83 8.47
C GLY A 36 -2.61 -4.94 8.62
N THR A 37 -3.05 -6.21 8.60
CA THR A 37 -2.14 -7.37 8.67
C THR A 37 -1.26 -7.49 7.42
N ILE A 38 -1.82 -7.19 6.24
CA ILE A 38 -1.06 -7.14 4.98
C ILE A 38 -0.01 -6.04 5.04
N LEU A 39 -0.37 -4.82 5.48
CA LEU A 39 0.57 -3.71 5.62
C LEU A 39 1.74 -4.08 6.55
N ARG A 40 1.44 -4.70 7.68
CA ARG A 40 2.44 -5.17 8.64
C ARG A 40 3.36 -6.26 8.04
N SER A 41 2.78 -7.19 7.29
CA SER A 41 3.54 -8.26 6.63
C SER A 41 4.44 -7.69 5.52
N ALA A 42 3.93 -6.73 4.74
CA ALA A 42 4.66 -6.08 3.66
C ALA A 42 5.87 -5.30 4.19
N GLU A 43 5.69 -4.51 5.27
CA GLU A 43 6.79 -3.82 5.94
C GLU A 43 7.83 -4.81 6.47
N ALA A 44 7.40 -5.83 7.22
CA ALA A 44 8.31 -6.82 7.81
C ALA A 44 9.09 -7.62 6.75
N ALA A 45 8.49 -7.86 5.58
CA ALA A 45 9.15 -8.55 4.46
C ALA A 45 10.07 -7.62 3.63
N GLY A 46 10.01 -6.30 3.85
CA GLY A 46 10.80 -5.33 3.09
C GLY A 46 10.23 -5.02 1.71
N ALA A 47 8.90 -5.05 1.55
CA ALA A 47 8.25 -4.54 0.35
C ALA A 47 8.53 -3.04 0.18
N SER A 48 8.79 -2.61 -1.06
CA SER A 48 9.09 -1.20 -1.34
C SER A 48 7.84 -0.32 -1.31
N ALA A 49 6.68 -0.90 -1.57
CA ALA A 49 5.39 -0.24 -1.50
C ALA A 49 4.23 -1.23 -1.39
N VAL A 50 3.09 -0.73 -0.94
CA VAL A 50 1.78 -1.38 -1.06
C VAL A 50 0.90 -0.53 -1.96
N VAL A 51 0.27 -1.16 -2.95
CA VAL A 51 -0.66 -0.52 -3.88
C VAL A 51 -2.04 -1.08 -3.61
N LEU A 52 -3.01 -0.21 -3.35
CA LEU A 52 -4.40 -0.55 -3.05
C LEU A 52 -5.26 -0.20 -4.25
N THR A 53 -5.96 -1.18 -4.81
CA THR A 53 -6.84 -0.90 -5.93
C THR A 53 -8.11 -0.17 -5.51
N SER A 54 -8.73 0.50 -6.47
CA SER A 54 -10.06 1.10 -6.28
C SER A 54 -11.07 0.10 -5.71
N GLY A 55 -11.71 0.44 -4.60
CA GLY A 55 -12.65 -0.42 -3.86
C GLY A 55 -12.05 -1.11 -2.64
N THR A 56 -10.75 -0.93 -2.37
CA THR A 56 -10.12 -1.33 -1.10
C THR A 56 -10.60 -0.42 0.04
N VAL A 57 -10.74 -1.00 1.24
CA VAL A 57 -11.07 -0.26 2.47
C VAL A 57 -10.03 0.82 2.78
N ASP A 58 -10.47 1.95 3.34
CA ASP A 58 -9.62 3.10 3.66
C ASP A 58 -8.47 2.70 4.61
N ALA A 59 -7.24 2.81 4.10
CA ALA A 59 -6.01 2.51 4.82
C ALA A 59 -5.80 3.39 6.05
N PHE A 60 -6.35 4.61 6.05
CA PHE A 60 -6.17 5.58 7.13
C PHE A 60 -7.31 5.56 8.16
N SER A 61 -8.27 4.65 7.99
CA SER A 61 -9.32 4.44 8.97
C SER A 61 -8.76 3.98 10.33
N PRO A 62 -9.38 4.34 11.47
CA PRO A 62 -8.84 4.01 12.79
C PRO A 62 -8.61 2.51 13.04
N LYS A 63 -9.38 1.64 12.37
CA LYS A 63 -9.22 0.18 12.50
C LYS A 63 -7.99 -0.31 11.75
N VAL A 64 -7.73 0.16 10.52
CA VAL A 64 -6.52 -0.19 9.77
C VAL A 64 -5.27 0.38 10.45
N VAL A 65 -5.31 1.63 10.90
CA VAL A 65 -4.18 2.27 11.63
C VAL A 65 -3.77 1.41 12.82
N ARG A 66 -4.73 0.98 13.65
CA ARG A 66 -4.44 0.08 14.80
C ARG A 66 -3.92 -1.28 14.35
N ALA A 67 -4.55 -1.90 13.36
CA ALA A 67 -4.17 -3.23 12.88
C ALA A 67 -2.79 -3.27 12.20
N SER A 68 -2.36 -2.17 11.58
CA SER A 68 -1.05 -2.05 10.92
C SER A 68 0.13 -2.08 11.90
N ALA A 69 -0.10 -1.86 13.20
CA ALA A 69 0.93 -1.77 14.23
C ALA A 69 2.06 -0.76 13.90
N GLY A 70 1.73 0.32 13.19
CA GLY A 70 2.68 1.37 12.81
C GLY A 70 3.28 1.22 11.40
N ALA A 71 3.12 0.06 10.76
CA ALA A 71 3.63 -0.20 9.42
C ALA A 71 3.15 0.83 8.38
N LEU A 72 1.92 1.35 8.54
CA LEU A 72 1.34 2.38 7.69
C LEU A 72 2.21 3.67 7.58
N PHE A 73 3.08 3.93 8.55
CA PHE A 73 3.98 5.09 8.52
C PHE A 73 5.35 4.77 7.89
N ASN A 74 5.67 3.49 7.72
CA ASN A 74 6.99 3.02 7.27
C ASN A 74 6.97 2.54 5.82
N VAL A 75 5.89 1.87 5.38
CA VAL A 75 5.73 1.42 3.99
C VAL A 75 4.90 2.43 3.19
N PRO A 76 5.38 2.89 2.03
CA PRO A 76 4.59 3.71 1.10
C PRO A 76 3.29 3.00 0.69
N ILE A 77 2.16 3.71 0.80
CA ILE A 77 0.84 3.23 0.37
C ILE A 77 0.36 4.10 -0.78
N TYR A 78 0.07 3.48 -1.93
CA TYR A 78 -0.56 4.13 -3.08
C TYR A 78 -2.01 3.64 -3.19
N GLU A 79 -2.97 4.54 -3.33
CA GLU A 79 -4.40 4.21 -3.33
C GLU A 79 -5.05 4.50 -4.69
N GLY A 80 -6.09 3.74 -5.02
CA GLY A 80 -6.95 4.02 -6.17
C GLY A 80 -6.38 3.57 -7.52
N ALA A 81 -5.21 2.93 -7.55
CA ALA A 81 -4.61 2.43 -8.77
C ALA A 81 -5.43 1.27 -9.39
N THR A 82 -5.32 1.08 -10.70
CA THR A 82 -5.75 -0.15 -11.36
C THR A 82 -4.59 -1.11 -11.53
N ILE A 83 -4.89 -2.39 -11.76
CA ILE A 83 -3.85 -3.41 -11.99
C ILE A 83 -3.09 -3.09 -13.28
N GLU A 84 -3.77 -2.57 -14.29
CA GLU A 84 -3.19 -2.16 -15.57
C GLU A 84 -2.17 -1.02 -15.36
N GLN A 85 -2.51 -0.02 -14.54
CA GLN A 85 -1.57 1.06 -14.20
C GLN A 85 -0.30 0.51 -13.53
N VAL A 86 -0.42 -0.51 -12.68
CA VAL A 86 0.75 -1.14 -12.05
C VAL A 86 1.58 -1.93 -13.07
N ALA A 87 0.93 -2.62 -14.01
CA ALA A 87 1.62 -3.34 -15.08
C ALA A 87 2.39 -2.38 -16.01
N ASP A 88 1.79 -1.23 -16.33
CA ASP A 88 2.39 -0.20 -17.21
C ASP A 88 3.67 0.42 -16.61
N LEU A 89 3.85 0.33 -15.29
CA LEU A 89 5.09 0.74 -14.60
C LEU A 89 6.24 -0.28 -14.77
N GLY A 90 6.01 -1.40 -15.45
CA GLY A 90 7.03 -2.41 -15.72
C GLY A 90 7.20 -3.44 -14.60
N PHE A 91 6.29 -3.49 -13.62
CA PHE A 91 6.24 -4.59 -12.66
C PHE A 91 5.73 -5.85 -13.32
N ALA A 92 6.43 -6.96 -13.14
CA ALA A 92 5.91 -8.27 -13.49
C ALA A 92 4.81 -8.65 -12.50
N LEU A 93 3.59 -8.87 -13.00
CA LEU A 93 2.48 -9.43 -12.24
C LEU A 93 2.55 -10.95 -12.37
N TRP A 94 2.64 -11.65 -11.24
CA TRP A 94 2.81 -13.09 -11.15
C TRP A 94 1.87 -13.70 -10.11
#